data_AF-A0A941MAJ9-F1
#
_entry.id   AF-A0A941MAJ9-F1
#
_cell.length_a   1.000
_cell.length_b   1.000
_cell.length_c   1.000
_cell.angle_alpha   90.00
_cell.angle_beta   90.00
_cell.angle_gamma   90.00
#
_symmetry.space_group_name_H-M   'P 1'
#
loop_
_entity.id
_entity.type
_entity.pdbx_description
1 polymer ?
#
loop_
_entity_poly.entity_id
_entity_poly.type
_entity_poly.pdbx_seq_one_letter_code
_entity_poly.pdbx_strand_id
1 'polypeptide(L)' 'MRTHGYSAEELSRFYAVLDRAVREAAEREIELSIPTMVQRLFFAADHGEREADGLMAAIFGGAAAFDRASAA' A
#
# COMPACT_ATOMS: atom_id res chain seq x y z
N MET A 1 10.49 -19.56 3.38
CA MET A 1 11.50 -18.69 2.73
C MET A 1 11.04 -17.25 2.91
N ARG A 2 11.94 -16.32 3.28
CA ARG A 2 11.62 -14.89 3.40
C ARG A 2 12.24 -14.16 2.22
N THR A 3 11.45 -13.43 1.45
CA THR A 3 11.92 -12.57 0.36
C THR A 3 11.78 -11.14 0.85
N HIS A 4 12.89 -10.39 0.95
CA HIS A 4 12.91 -9.00 1.44
C HIS A 4 12.24 -8.79 2.81
N GLY A 5 12.37 -9.75 3.74
CA GLY A 5 11.79 -9.67 5.08
C GLY A 5 10.37 -10.22 5.21
N TYR A 6 9.70 -10.51 4.09
CA TYR A 6 8.32 -11.01 4.06
C TYR A 6 8.24 -12.49 3.71
N SER A 7 7.30 -13.21 4.30
CA SER A 7 6.92 -14.56 3.90
C SER A 7 6.11 -14.56 2.61
N ALA A 8 6.07 -15.71 1.92
CA ALA A 8 5.24 -15.86 0.72
C ALA A 8 3.74 -15.64 1.00
N GLU A 9 3.29 -15.95 2.21
CA GLU A 9 1.92 -15.72 2.66
C GLU A 9 1.64 -14.22 2.81
N GLU A 10 2.55 -13.47 3.46
CA GLU A 10 2.45 -12.01 3.57
C GLU A 10 2.44 -11.34 2.20
N LEU A 11 3.33 -11.75 1.28
CA LEU A 11 3.35 -11.20 -0.08
C LEU A 11 2.05 -11.50 -0.85
N SER A 12 1.45 -12.68 -0.66
CA SER A 12 0.17 -13.01 -1.28
C SER A 12 -0.97 -12.15 -0.75
N ARG A 13 -0.97 -11.85 0.56
CA ARG A 13 -1.94 -10.93 1.17
C ARG A 13 -1.77 -9.51 0.65
N PHE A 14 -0.52 -9.04 0.53
CA PHE A 14 -0.24 -7.71 -0.02
C PHE A 14 -0.67 -7.57 -1.47
N TYR A 15 -0.48 -8.62 -2.28
CA TYR A 15 -1.00 -8.64 -3.65
C TYR A 15 -2.53 -8.50 -3.69
N ALA A 16 -3.26 -9.22 -2.83
CA ALA A 16 -4.72 -9.12 -2.76
C ALA A 16 -5.19 -7.71 -2.34
N VAL A 17 -4.48 -7.07 -1.41
CA VAL A 17 -4.74 -5.67 -1.02
C VAL A 17 -4.48 -4.72 -2.20
N LEU A 18 -3.37 -4.89 -2.92
CA LEU A 18 -3.04 -4.05 -4.05
C LEU A 18 -4.07 -4.18 -5.19
N ASP A 19 -4.49 -5.40 -5.51
CA ASP A 19 -5.53 -5.66 -6.52
C ASP A 19 -6.85 -4.98 -6.17
N ARG A 20 -7.27 -5.08 -4.90
CA ARG A 20 -8.43 -4.36 -4.37
C ARG A 20 -8.25 -2.84 -4.49
N ALA A 21 -7.08 -2.30 -4.13
CA ALA A 21 -6.82 -0.87 -4.22
C ALA A 21 -6.84 -0.35 -5.66
N VAL A 22 -6.30 -1.11 -6.62
CA VAL A 22 -6.35 -0.74 -8.05
C VAL A 22 -7.79 -0.71 -8.55
N ARG A 23 -8.61 -1.70 -8.20
CA ARG A 23 -10.03 -1.72 -8.54
C ARG A 23 -10.78 -0.55 -7.90
N GLU A 24 -10.60 -0.31 -6.60
CA GLU A 24 -11.27 0.80 -5.90
C GLU A 24 -10.85 2.16 -6.47
N ALA A 25 -9.59 2.35 -6.85
CA ALA A 25 -9.14 3.58 -7.50
C ALA A 25 -9.78 3.78 -8.87
N ALA A 26 -9.90 2.71 -9.67
CA ALA A 26 -10.56 2.77 -10.97
C ALA A 26 -12.06 3.06 -10.84
N GLU A 27 -12.76 2.42 -9.90
CA GLU A 27 -14.20 2.63 -9.65
C GLU A 27 -14.51 4.04 -9.14
N ARG A 28 -13.57 4.67 -8.44
CA ARG A 28 -13.73 5.98 -7.81
C ARG A 28 -13.04 7.11 -8.59
N GLU A 29 -12.52 6.82 -9.78
CA GLU A 29 -11.76 7.75 -10.63
C GLU A 29 -10.63 8.47 -9.86
N ILE A 30 -9.98 7.76 -8.95
CA ILE A 30 -8.85 8.28 -8.17
C ILE A 30 -7.59 8.19 -9.02
N GLU A 31 -7.00 9.33 -9.34
CA GLU A 31 -5.70 9.41 -9.98
C GLU A 31 -4.58 9.08 -8.98
N LEU A 32 -4.32 7.78 -8.79
CA LEU A 32 -3.21 7.29 -7.99
C LEU A 32 -2.44 6.23 -8.77
N SER A 33 -1.15 6.47 -8.99
CA SER A 33 -0.31 5.54 -9.75
C SER A 33 -0.08 4.24 -8.99
N ILE A 34 -0.03 3.11 -9.71
CA ILE A 34 0.30 1.79 -9.13
C ILE A 34 1.64 1.84 -8.37
N PRO A 35 2.73 2.46 -8.89
CA PRO A 35 3.96 2.60 -8.11
C PRO A 35 3.76 3.30 -6.76
N THR A 36 2.93 4.35 -6.71
CA THR A 36 2.62 5.05 -5.45
C THR A 36 1.83 4.17 -4.48
N MET A 37 0.86 3.39 -4.98
CA MET A 37 0.11 2.43 -4.16
C MET A 37 1.05 1.38 -3.52
N VAL A 38 1.95 0.83 -4.34
CA VAL A 38 2.95 -0.15 -3.89
C VAL A 38 3.86 0.46 -2.83
N GLN A 39 4.40 1.66 -3.06
CA GLN A 39 5.24 2.35 -2.08
C GLN A 39 4.52 2.58 -0.75
N ARG A 40 3.27 3.05 -0.78
CA ARG A 40 2.47 3.30 0.43
C ARG A 40 2.16 2.01 1.18
N LEU A 41 1.84 0.94 0.47
CA LEU A 41 1.58 -0.38 1.06
C LEU A 41 2.81 -0.91 1.80
N PHE A 42 3.97 -0.92 1.12
CA PHE A 42 5.19 -1.45 1.73
C PHE A 42 5.70 -0.55 2.85
N PHE A 43 5.53 0.77 2.74
CA PHE A 43 5.84 1.68 3.84
C PHE A 43 5.02 1.36 5.09
N ALA A 44 3.70 1.17 4.96
CA ALA A 44 2.85 0.79 6.09
C ALA A 44 3.24 -0.58 6.66
N ALA A 45 3.52 -1.55 5.79
CA ALA A 45 4.00 -2.87 6.20
C ALA A 45 5.34 -2.81 6.95
N ASP A 46 6.29 -1.99 6.50
CA ASP A 46 7.56 -1.82 7.20
C ASP A 46 7.38 -1.18 8.59
N HIS A 47 6.30 -0.41 8.79
CA HIS A 47 5.93 0.21 10.08
C HIS A 47 5.03 -0.65 10.97
N GLY A 48 4.81 -1.92 10.59
CA GLY A 48 4.10 -2.90 11.42
C GLY A 48 2.64 -3.13 11.05
N GLU A 49 2.09 -2.43 10.05
CA GLU A 49 0.74 -2.70 9.57
C GLU A 49 0.69 -4.03 8.82
N ARG A 50 -0.31 -4.87 9.10
CA ARG A 50 -0.45 -6.21 8.51
C ARG A 50 -1.87 -6.51 8.08
N GLU A 51 -2.84 -5.77 8.60
CA GLU A 51 -4.25 -6.00 8.33
C GLU A 51 -4.65 -5.34 7.01
N ALA A 52 -5.48 -6.03 6.24
CA ALA A 52 -5.86 -5.60 4.89
C ALA A 52 -6.48 -4.20 4.88
N ASP A 53 -7.37 -3.90 5.84
CA ASP A 53 -8.03 -2.60 5.92
C ASP A 53 -7.07 -1.48 6.32
N GLY A 54 -6.08 -1.76 7.18
CA GLY A 54 -5.03 -0.81 7.55
C GLY A 54 -4.12 -0.48 6.37
N LEU A 55 -3.72 -1.50 5.59
CA LEU A 55 -2.94 -1.31 4.36
C LEU A 55 -3.72 -0.54 3.29
N MET A 56 -5.01 -0.83 3.11
CA MET A 56 -5.90 -0.08 2.21
C MET A 56 -6.00 1.39 2.63
N ALA A 57 -6.19 1.64 3.93
CA ALA A 57 -6.23 3.00 4.46
C ALA A 57 -4.90 3.74 4.24
N ALA A 58 -3.75 3.05 4.36
CA ALA A 58 -2.45 3.64 4.10
C ALA A 58 -2.25 3.99 2.61
N ILE A 59 -2.71 3.13 1.69
CA ILE A 59 -2.65 3.39 0.24
C ILE A 59 -3.41 4.67 -0.13
N PHE A 60 -4.62 4.85 0.38
CA PHE A 60 -5.46 6.00 0.03
C PHE A 60 -5.26 7.23 0.92
N GLY A 61 -4.86 7.05 2.18
CA GLY A 61 -4.67 8.12 3.17
C GLY A 61 -3.37 8.93 3.00
N GLY A 62 -2.44 8.46 2.16
CA GLY A 62 -1.08 9.00 2.05
C GLY A 62 -0.93 10.40 1.44
N ALA A 63 -2.00 11.09 1.02
CA ALA A 63 -1.86 12.45 0.48
C ALA A 63 -1.29 13.45 1.50
N ALA A 64 -1.60 13.30 2.80
CA ALA A 64 -1.13 14.21 3.84
C ALA A 64 0.23 13.83 4.48
N ALA A 65 0.66 12.57 4.33
CA ALA A 65 1.86 12.04 4.98
C ALA A 65 3.08 11.98 4.05
N PHE A 66 2.88 11.72 2.75
CA PHE A 66 3.98 11.64 1.77
C PHE A 66 4.47 13.02 1.31
N ASP A 67 3.59 14.02 1.25
CA ASP A 67 3.94 15.38 0.82
C ASP A 67 4.97 16.04 1.77
N ARG A 68 4.92 15.66 3.05
CA ARG A 68 5.87 16.15 4.07
C ARG A 68 7.22 15.44 4.04
N ALA A 69 7.30 14.22 3.49
CA ALA A 69 8.53 13.42 3.42
C ALA A 69 9.32 13.65 2.12
N SER A 70 8.64 14.06 1.03
CA SER A 70 9.29 14.42 -0.24
C SER A 70 9.79 15.87 -0.28
N ALA A 71 9.41 16.70 0.69
CA ALA A 71 9.80 18.10 0.80
C ALA A 71 10.96 18.35 1.82
N ALA A 72 11.61 17.30 2.30
CA ALA A 72 12.70 17.34 3.27
C ALA A 72 14.04 16.91 2.65
#